data_AF-I1DSM6-F1
#
_entry.id   AF-I1DSM6-F1
#
_cell.length_a   1.000
_cell.length_b   1.000
_cell.length_c   1.000
_cell.angle_alpha   90.00
_cell.angle_beta   90.00
_cell.angle_gamma   90.00
#
_symmetry.space_group_name_H-M   'P 1'
#
loop_
_entity.id
_entity.type
_entity.pdbx_description
1 polymer ?
#
loop_
_entity_poly.entity_id
_entity_poly.type
_entity_poly.pdbx_seq_one_letter_code
_entity_poly.pdbx_strand_id
1 'polypeptide(L)'
;MDVNDKKYVATVINYFWGRNTTTPEGVNEAAALVAYEALEQANVCSNSMDLVPRPTYAKSGIKYVLKQLAGIGKRIQSGDTAIYNSCKGVVGLRYKTKIMMALSGV
;
A
#
# COMPACT_ATOMS: atom_id res chain seq x y z
N MET A 1 1.19 14.22 -4.51
CA MET A 1 0.73 12.92 -5.06
C MET A 1 0.07 13.19 -6.40
N ASP A 2 0.54 12.54 -7.46
CA ASP A 2 -0.05 12.72 -8.80
C ASP A 2 -1.18 11.72 -9.09
N VAL A 3 -1.76 11.79 -10.29
CA VAL A 3 -2.88 10.92 -10.71
C VAL A 3 -2.45 9.44 -10.80
N ASN A 4 -1.22 9.16 -11.23
CA ASN A 4 -0.71 7.80 -11.34
C ASN A 4 -0.43 7.20 -9.97
N ASP A 5 0.15 7.99 -9.05
CA ASP A 5 0.33 7.62 -7.66
C ASP A 5 -1.01 7.20 -7.05
N LYS A 6 -2.04 8.06 -7.17
CA LYS A 6 -3.39 7.79 -6.68
C LYS A 6 -3.98 6.50 -7.25
N LYS A 7 -3.83 6.28 -8.55
CA LYS A 7 -4.31 5.06 -9.23
C LYS A 7 -3.64 3.80 -8.68
N TYR A 8 -2.32 3.82 -8.51
CA TYR A 8 -1.61 2.64 -8.01
C TYR A 8 -1.85 2.41 -6.52
N VAL A 9 -1.91 3.46 -5.71
CA VAL A 9 -2.26 3.35 -4.29
C VAL A 9 -3.68 2.80 -4.12
N ALA A 10 -4.66 3.29 -4.89
CA ALA A 10 -6.02 2.74 -4.89
C ALA A 10 -6.05 1.26 -5.29
N THR A 11 -5.23 0.87 -6.28
CA THR A 11 -5.09 -0.54 -6.68
C THR A 11 -4.60 -1.39 -5.50
N VAL A 12 -3.56 -0.94 -4.80
CA VAL A 12 -3.02 -1.64 -3.63
C VAL A 12 -4.09 -1.75 -2.55
N ILE A 13 -4.74 -0.63 -2.21
CA ILE A 13 -5.76 -0.61 -1.16
C ILE A 13 -6.90 -1.57 -1.50
N ASN A 14 -7.41 -1.52 -2.73
CA ASN A 14 -8.51 -2.37 -3.14
C ASN A 14 -8.13 -3.85 -3.23
N TYR A 15 -6.86 -4.15 -3.48
CA TYR A 15 -6.37 -5.51 -3.47
C TYR A 15 -6.38 -6.11 -2.05
N PHE A 16 -5.94 -5.36 -1.03
CA PHE A 16 -5.81 -5.85 0.34
C PHE A 16 -7.10 -5.75 1.17
N TRP A 17 -7.92 -4.72 0.96
CA TRP A 17 -9.09 -4.42 1.80
C TRP A 17 -10.44 -4.53 1.07
N GLY A 18 -10.44 -4.84 -0.23
CA GLY A 18 -11.65 -5.14 -1.02
C GLY A 18 -11.77 -4.27 -2.28
N ARG A 19 -12.34 -4.82 -3.36
CA ARG A 19 -12.32 -4.21 -4.71
C ARG A 19 -12.86 -2.76 -4.78
N ASN A 20 -13.69 -2.35 -3.83
CA ASN A 20 -14.34 -1.03 -3.79
C ASN A 20 -14.05 -0.26 -2.49
N THR A 21 -12.90 -0.50 -1.84
CA THR A 21 -12.54 0.22 -0.63
C THR A 21 -12.29 1.71 -0.88
N THR A 22 -11.70 2.06 -2.03
CA THR A 22 -11.48 3.46 -2.42
C THR A 22 -11.41 3.65 -3.93
N THR A 23 -11.59 4.88 -4.38
CA THR A 23 -11.26 5.31 -5.75
C THR A 23 -9.94 6.08 -5.74
N PRO A 24 -9.28 6.30 -6.90
CA PRO A 24 -8.08 7.14 -6.95
C PRO A 24 -8.29 8.52 -6.32
N GLU A 25 -9.47 9.12 -6.47
CA GLU A 25 -9.81 10.44 -5.93
C GLU A 25 -9.88 10.43 -4.40
N GLY A 26 -10.34 9.31 -3.81
CA GLY A 26 -10.41 9.09 -2.37
C GLY A 26 -9.07 8.79 -1.70
N VAL A 27 -7.99 8.64 -2.47
CA VAL A 27 -6.64 8.43 -1.92
C VAL A 27 -6.04 9.76 -1.46
N ASN A 28 -5.57 9.77 -0.22
CA ASN A 28 -4.80 10.86 0.39
C ASN A 28 -3.46 10.34 0.95
N GLU A 29 -2.60 11.25 1.44
CA GLU A 29 -1.27 10.90 1.94
C GLU A 29 -1.31 9.98 3.16
N ALA A 30 -2.28 10.17 4.07
CA ALA A 30 -2.45 9.32 5.24
C ALA A 30 -2.77 7.87 4.82
N ALA A 31 -3.67 7.68 3.86
CA ALA A 31 -4.02 6.37 3.34
C ALA A 31 -2.81 5.68 2.67
N ALA A 32 -1.99 6.44 1.93
CA ALA A 32 -0.75 5.91 1.35
C ALA A 32 0.25 5.47 2.45
N LEU A 33 0.42 6.28 3.49
CA LEU A 33 1.29 5.94 4.62
C LEU A 33 0.83 4.69 5.35
N VAL A 34 -0.47 4.59 5.66
CA VAL A 34 -1.04 3.41 6.33
C VAL A 34 -0.94 2.17 5.46
N ALA A 35 -1.23 2.28 4.16
CA ALA A 35 -1.11 1.15 3.24
C ALA A 35 0.33 0.63 3.20
N TYR A 36 1.32 1.53 3.14
CA TYR A 36 2.72 1.16 3.14
C TYR A 36 3.18 0.56 4.47
N GLU A 37 2.78 1.15 5.60
CA GLU A 37 3.07 0.62 6.94
C GLU A 37 2.50 -0.80 7.11
N ALA A 38 1.29 -1.04 6.63
CA ALA A 38 0.64 -2.34 6.72
C ALA A 38 1.41 -3.42 5.96
N LEU A 39 1.96 -3.07 4.79
CA LEU A 39 2.78 -3.96 3.99
C LEU A 39 4.14 -4.18 4.64
N GLU A 40 4.78 -3.13 5.14
CA GLU A 40 6.08 -3.24 5.82
C GLU A 40 5.99 -4.10 7.10
N GLN A 41 4.96 -3.89 7.94
CA GLN A 41 4.78 -4.66 9.17
C GLN A 41 4.30 -6.10 8.94
N ALA A 42 3.78 -6.41 7.76
CA ALA A 42 3.64 -7.78 7.31
C ALA A 42 5.03 -8.34 6.96
N ASN A 43 5.88 -8.48 7.97
CA ASN A 43 7.22 -9.08 7.93
C ASN A 43 7.21 -10.58 7.53
N VAL A 44 6.02 -11.13 7.26
CA VAL A 44 5.80 -12.44 6.61
C VAL A 44 5.88 -12.34 5.08
N CYS A 45 5.72 -11.12 4.55
CA CYS A 45 5.85 -10.77 3.14
C CYS A 45 7.21 -10.11 2.83
N SER A 46 8.02 -9.72 3.82
CA SER A 46 9.26 -8.94 3.63
C SER A 46 10.43 -9.68 2.99
N ASN A 47 10.52 -11.02 3.10
CA ASN A 47 11.53 -11.78 2.34
C ASN A 47 11.22 -11.86 0.83
N SER A 48 9.97 -11.57 0.44
CA SER A 48 9.50 -11.71 -0.94
C SER A 48 9.04 -10.38 -1.55
N MET A 49 8.70 -9.37 -0.74
CA MET A 49 8.35 -8.05 -1.25
C MET A 49 9.64 -7.29 -1.58
N ASP A 50 9.77 -6.82 -2.82
CA ASP A 50 10.85 -5.93 -3.31
C ASP A 50 10.82 -4.53 -2.65
N LEU A 51 10.46 -4.45 -1.37
CA LEU A 51 10.57 -3.23 -0.61
C LEU A 51 12.06 -2.91 -0.47
N VAL A 52 12.52 -1.99 -1.32
CA VAL A 52 13.88 -1.44 -1.22
C VAL A 52 14.07 -0.96 0.21
N PRO A 53 15.11 -1.36 0.95
CA PRO A 53 15.30 -0.98 2.34
C PRO A 53 15.12 0.54 2.53
N ARG A 54 14.42 0.95 3.61
CA ARG A 54 14.28 2.37 3.93
C ARG A 54 15.68 3.00 4.00
N PRO A 55 15.93 4.12 3.29
CA PRO A 55 17.22 4.80 3.40
C PRO A 55 17.48 5.18 4.87
N THR A 56 18.55 4.64 5.43
CA THR A 56 18.93 4.74 6.86
C THR A 56 19.18 6.18 7.33
N TYR A 57 19.37 7.11 6.39
CA TYR A 57 19.80 8.48 6.66
C TYR A 57 18.83 9.58 6.17
N ALA A 58 17.67 9.21 5.61
CA ALA A 58 16.67 10.18 5.17
C ALA A 58 15.31 9.83 5.78
N LYS A 59 14.60 10.81 6.35
CA LYS A 59 13.17 10.69 6.63
C LYS A 59 12.53 10.18 5.34
N SER A 60 12.05 8.93 5.36
CA SER A 60 11.37 8.32 4.21
C SER A 60 10.08 9.09 3.98
N GLY A 61 10.16 10.16 3.20
CA GLY A 61 9.05 11.05 2.93
C GLY A 61 8.00 10.36 2.06
N ILE A 62 6.82 10.98 1.96
CA ILE A 62 5.70 10.49 1.16
C ILE A 62 6.11 10.08 -0.26
N LYS A 63 7.11 10.74 -0.87
CA LYS A 63 7.64 10.40 -2.19
C LYS A 63 8.21 8.97 -2.27
N TYR A 64 8.90 8.51 -1.23
CA TYR A 64 9.43 7.14 -1.19
C TYR A 64 8.29 6.12 -1.05
N VAL A 65 7.33 6.40 -0.17
CA VAL A 65 6.12 5.59 0.04
C VAL A 65 5.35 5.40 -1.26
N LEU A 66 5.09 6.50 -1.98
CA LEU A 66 4.41 6.48 -3.27
C LEU A 66 5.18 5.67 -4.32
N LYS A 67 6.50 5.79 -4.38
CA LYS A 67 7.34 5.00 -5.29
C LYS A 67 7.21 3.49 -5.02
N GLN A 68 7.24 3.09 -3.74
CA GLN A 68 7.09 1.68 -3.36
C GLN A 68 5.69 1.16 -3.73
N LEU A 69 4.64 1.88 -3.34
CA LEU A 69 3.26 1.51 -3.65
C LEU A 69 2.97 1.50 -5.14
N ALA A 70 3.59 2.39 -5.93
CA ALA A 70 3.48 2.37 -7.39
C ALA A 70 4.07 1.09 -8.00
N GLY A 71 5.22 0.63 -7.51
CA GLY A 71 5.82 -0.64 -7.93
C GLY A 71 4.90 -1.83 -7.63
N ILE A 72 4.37 -1.88 -6.41
CA ILE A 72 3.44 -2.93 -5.97
C ILE A 72 2.14 -2.90 -6.79
N GLY A 73 1.54 -1.72 -6.95
CA GLY A 73 0.30 -1.53 -7.71
C GLY A 73 0.44 -1.94 -9.18
N LYS A 74 1.60 -1.71 -9.80
CA LYS A 74 1.90 -2.19 -11.16
C LYS A 74 1.93 -3.71 -11.24
N ARG A 75 2.60 -4.40 -10.31
CA ARG A 75 2.67 -5.87 -10.27
C ARG A 75 1.30 -6.49 -10.04
N ILE A 76 0.50 -5.89 -9.14
CA ILE A 76 -0.88 -6.31 -8.92
C ILE A 76 -1.71 -6.15 -10.20
N GLN A 77 -1.60 -5.01 -10.90
CA GLN A 77 -2.30 -4.79 -12.18
C GLN A 77 -1.87 -5.77 -13.28
N SER A 78 -0.59 -6.16 -13.31
CA SER A 78 -0.09 -7.16 -14.27
C SER A 78 -0.39 -8.61 -13.86
N GLY A 79 -1.10 -8.84 -12.75
CA GLY A 79 -1.46 -10.18 -12.26
C GLY A 79 -0.37 -10.89 -11.45
N ASP A 80 0.80 -10.28 -11.30
CA ASP A 80 1.93 -10.80 -10.50
C ASP A 80 1.66 -10.57 -9.01
N THR A 81 0.81 -11.43 -8.45
CA THR A 81 0.23 -11.29 -7.11
C THR A 81 0.60 -12.41 -6.14
N ALA A 82 1.42 -13.38 -6.57
CA ALA A 82 1.76 -14.57 -5.79
C ALA A 82 2.30 -14.21 -4.40
N ILE A 83 3.18 -13.21 -4.34
CA ILE A 83 3.80 -12.71 -3.12
C ILE A 83 2.75 -12.05 -2.22
N TYR A 84 1.91 -11.17 -2.77
CA TYR A 84 0.94 -10.39 -2.02
C TYR A 84 -0.26 -11.20 -1.52
N ASN A 85 -0.66 -12.26 -2.24
CA ASN A 85 -1.74 -13.15 -1.82
C ASN A 85 -1.42 -13.83 -0.49
N SER A 86 -0.15 -14.17 -0.25
CA SER A 86 0.29 -14.88 0.95
C SER A 86 0.06 -14.08 2.24
N CYS A 87 0.22 -12.75 2.21
CA CYS A 87 0.00 -11.89 3.39
C CYS A 87 -1.33 -11.13 3.37
N LYS A 88 -2.14 -11.28 2.33
CA LYS A 88 -3.40 -10.55 2.17
C LYS A 88 -4.32 -10.68 3.39
N GLY A 89 -4.43 -11.87 3.98
CA GLY A 89 -5.25 -12.10 5.17
C GLY A 89 -4.76 -11.34 6.41
N VAL A 90 -3.44 -11.35 6.66
CA VAL A 90 -2.84 -10.68 7.83
C VAL A 90 -2.93 -9.16 7.70
N VAL A 91 -2.58 -8.62 6.53
CA VAL A 91 -2.67 -7.19 6.21
C VAL A 91 -4.12 -6.71 6.26
N GLY A 92 -5.02 -7.47 5.62
CA GLY A 92 -6.43 -7.14 5.52
C GLY A 92 -7.11 -7.00 6.87
N LEU A 93 -6.82 -7.89 7.83
CA LEU A 93 -7.44 -7.88 9.15
C LEU A 93 -6.84 -6.83 10.10
N ARG A 94 -5.50 -6.77 10.23
CA ARG A 94 -4.84 -5.92 11.23
C ARG A 94 -5.01 -4.42 10.96
N TYR A 95 -5.07 -4.04 9.69
CA TYR A 95 -5.06 -2.64 9.28
C TYR A 95 -6.39 -2.12 8.77
N LYS A 96 -7.45 -2.94 8.77
CA LYS A 96 -8.77 -2.55 8.23
C LYS A 96 -9.28 -1.24 8.83
N THR A 97 -9.29 -1.11 10.15
CA THR A 97 -9.79 0.11 10.81
C THR A 97 -8.89 1.30 10.48
N LYS A 98 -7.57 1.12 10.52
CA LYS A 98 -6.59 2.18 10.29
C LYS A 98 -6.66 2.72 8.86
N ILE A 99 -6.83 1.86 7.86
CA ILE A 99 -6.93 2.31 6.46
C ILE A 99 -8.25 3.04 6.21
N MET A 100 -9.36 2.60 6.82
CA MET A 100 -10.65 3.27 6.66
C MET A 100 -10.65 4.66 7.30
N MET A 101 -10.08 4.81 8.51
CA MET A 101 -9.92 6.13 9.15
C MET A 101 -9.05 7.06 8.30
N ALA A 102 -7.90 6.56 7.81
CA ALA A 102 -7.01 7.33 6.97
C ALA A 102 -7.68 7.79 5.66
N LEU A 103 -8.50 6.94 5.03
CA LEU A 103 -9.29 7.32 3.85
C LEU A 103 -10.34 8.39 4.15
N SER A 104 -10.92 8.38 5.36
CA SER A 104 -11.82 9.43 5.83
C SER A 104 -11.12 10.73 6.26
N GLY A 105 -9.78 10.74 6.27
CA GLY A 105 -8.99 11.91 6.70
C GLY A 105 -8.93 12.09 8.21
N VAL A 106 -9.16 11.02 8.97
CA VAL A 106 -9.16 10.97 10.45
C VAL A 106 -7.95 10.20 10.96
#